data_AF-A0AAU6R0G6-F1
#
_entry.id   AF-A0AAU6R0G6-F1
#
_cell.length_a   1.000
_cell.length_b   1.000
_cell.length_c   1.000
_cell.angle_alpha   90.00
_cell.angle_beta   90.00
_cell.angle_gamma   90.00
#
_symmetry.space_group_name_H-M   'P 1'
#
loop_
_entity.id
_entity.type
_entity.pdbx_description
1 polymer ?
#
loop_
_entity_poly.entity_id
_entity_poly.type
_entity_poly.pdbx_seq_one_letter_code
_entity_poly.pdbx_strand_id
1 'polypeptide(L)'
;MNALLANETTMLGLLQAMYMATNRASTAEAAGDVIWPQRQRQAHAAFQVSLGGLLLKEVKRRQALTEAFHAEGLSPVPVSPKQFKAFQSSIAGGWSPEQRAQLASSGADDAAIETARQLALALDPRKVVGQFPDFLVTPDSLTQLRTSSSVFKGIRIEIGGPTHRVNPRERHVLKVEVISTPTFDASTIDPLSVRFGPNAASETFAASFEHTNKEGLVDLVFHFRSNETGITCGDRSAVITGKLVNGDRFVGRGPVRTVNCNDDDDGDHHHGDHRSAGHQRWNLEDE
;
A
#
# COMPACT_ATOMS: atom_id res chain seq x y z
N MET A 1 -7.88 10.92 24.51
CA MET A 1 -8.75 11.45 23.44
C MET A 1 -8.03 12.45 22.53
N ASN A 2 -7.43 13.54 23.04
CA ASN A 2 -6.75 14.57 22.22
C ASN A 2 -5.66 14.04 21.30
N ALA A 3 -4.89 13.06 21.77
CA ALA A 3 -3.91 12.38 20.93
C ALA A 3 -4.57 11.68 19.72
N LEU A 4 -5.71 11.01 19.88
CA LEU A 4 -6.40 10.36 18.76
C LEU A 4 -6.87 11.40 17.74
N LEU A 5 -7.57 12.45 18.20
CA LEU A 5 -8.06 13.51 17.33
C LEU A 5 -6.93 14.18 16.54
N ALA A 6 -5.83 14.54 17.20
CA ALA A 6 -4.67 15.13 16.52
C ALA A 6 -4.03 14.17 15.49
N ASN A 7 -4.02 12.87 15.78
CA ASN A 7 -3.52 11.84 14.85
C ASN A 7 -4.41 11.78 13.60
N GLU A 8 -5.73 11.75 13.78
CA GLU A 8 -6.72 11.74 12.70
C GLU A 8 -6.67 12.99 11.82
N THR A 9 -6.59 14.19 12.43
CA THR A 9 -6.43 15.44 11.68
C THR A 9 -5.16 15.42 10.82
N THR A 10 -4.06 14.90 11.36
CA THR A 10 -2.80 14.79 10.60
C THR A 10 -2.94 13.79 9.44
N MET A 11 -3.62 12.65 9.65
CA MET A 11 -3.87 11.67 8.58
C MET A 11 -4.69 12.27 7.44
N LEU A 12 -5.73 13.04 7.74
CA LEU A 12 -6.53 13.74 6.74
C LEU A 12 -5.71 14.76 5.94
N GLY A 13 -4.87 15.55 6.63
CA GLY A 13 -3.97 16.51 5.98
C GLY A 13 -3.00 15.83 5.00
N LEU A 14 -2.45 14.66 5.36
CA LEU A 14 -1.57 13.88 4.48
C LEU A 14 -2.32 13.32 3.26
N LEU A 15 -3.54 12.81 3.45
CA LEU A 15 -4.37 12.33 2.33
C LEU A 15 -4.67 13.45 1.32
N GLN A 16 -4.99 14.66 1.81
CA GLN A 16 -5.15 15.84 0.97
C GLN A 16 -3.85 16.21 0.24
N ALA A 17 -2.72 16.16 0.94
CA ALA A 17 -1.41 16.44 0.34
C ALA A 17 -1.04 15.44 -0.76
N MET A 18 -1.34 14.15 -0.56
CA MET A 18 -1.19 13.10 -1.58
C MET A 18 -2.05 13.40 -2.81
N TYR A 19 -3.34 13.70 -2.62
CA TYR A 19 -4.24 14.06 -3.70
C TYR A 19 -3.72 15.26 -4.51
N MET A 20 -3.28 16.32 -3.82
CA MET A 20 -2.70 17.49 -4.46
C MET A 20 -1.41 17.17 -5.25
N ALA A 21 -0.52 16.35 -4.69
CA ALA A 21 0.71 15.95 -5.36
C ALA A 21 0.42 15.17 -6.66
N THR A 22 -0.55 14.25 -6.63
CA THR A 22 -0.98 13.49 -7.83
C THR A 22 -1.55 14.41 -8.90
N ASN A 23 -2.44 15.33 -8.53
CA ASN A 23 -3.01 16.29 -9.48
C ASN A 23 -1.93 17.18 -10.09
N ARG A 24 -0.99 17.69 -9.28
CA ARG A 24 0.12 18.53 -9.75
C ARG A 24 1.06 17.76 -10.68
N ALA A 25 1.33 16.48 -10.41
CA ALA A 25 2.12 15.65 -11.30
C ALA A 25 1.46 15.53 -12.67
N SER A 26 0.18 15.20 -12.71
CA SER A 26 -0.60 15.07 -13.96
C SER A 26 -0.64 16.38 -14.75
N THR A 27 -0.90 17.51 -14.09
CA THR A 27 -0.90 18.82 -14.76
C THR A 27 0.48 19.18 -15.32
N ALA A 28 1.56 18.85 -14.60
CA ALA A 28 2.92 19.11 -15.08
C ALA A 28 3.30 18.21 -16.28
N GLU A 29 2.86 16.95 -16.28
CA GLU A 29 3.03 16.05 -17.43
C GLU A 29 2.28 16.55 -18.67
N ALA A 30 1.03 17.00 -18.49
CA ALA A 30 0.25 17.60 -19.57
C ALA A 30 0.90 18.88 -20.15
N ALA A 31 1.68 19.59 -19.32
CA ALA A 31 2.46 20.76 -19.74
C ALA A 31 3.83 20.41 -20.36
N GLY A 32 4.18 19.13 -20.48
CA GLY A 32 5.45 18.66 -21.03
C GLY A 32 6.65 18.74 -20.08
N ASP A 33 6.43 18.99 -18.78
CA ASP A 33 7.50 19.00 -17.78
C ASP A 33 7.88 17.57 -17.38
N VAL A 34 9.18 17.27 -17.42
CA VAL A 34 9.72 15.92 -17.13
C VAL A 34 10.32 15.81 -15.71
N ILE A 35 10.61 16.92 -15.03
CA ILE A 35 11.26 16.95 -13.71
C ILE A 35 10.21 17.12 -12.61
N TRP A 36 9.26 18.03 -12.80
CA TRP A 36 8.29 18.38 -11.78
C TRP A 36 7.34 17.24 -11.41
N PRO A 37 6.86 16.41 -12.35
CA PRO A 37 6.08 15.22 -12.00
C PRO A 37 6.86 14.23 -11.12
N GLN A 38 8.18 14.08 -11.34
CA GLN A 38 9.01 13.20 -10.52
C GLN A 38 9.10 13.71 -9.08
N ARG A 39 9.28 15.02 -8.88
CA ARG A 39 9.29 15.61 -7.53
C ARG A 39 7.96 15.48 -6.82
N GLN A 40 6.85 15.65 -7.54
CA GLN A 40 5.51 15.44 -6.97
C GLN A 40 5.27 13.98 -6.58
N ARG A 41 5.73 13.02 -7.40
CA ARG A 41 5.69 11.58 -7.05
C ARG A 41 6.54 11.25 -5.82
N GLN A 42 7.72 11.86 -5.68
CA GLN A 42 8.55 11.70 -4.48
C GLN A 42 7.85 12.26 -3.23
N ALA A 43 7.24 13.44 -3.33
CA ALA A 43 6.45 14.01 -2.23
C ALA A 43 5.26 13.12 -1.84
N HIS A 44 4.53 12.59 -2.83
CA HIS A 44 3.45 11.63 -2.60
C HIS A 44 3.94 10.40 -1.83
N ALA A 45 5.07 9.81 -2.24
CA ALA A 45 5.66 8.67 -1.54
C ALA A 45 6.03 8.99 -0.09
N ALA A 46 6.59 10.17 0.19
CA ALA A 46 6.89 10.61 1.55
C ALA A 46 5.62 10.77 2.42
N PHE A 47 4.53 11.28 1.84
CA PHE A 47 3.25 11.39 2.53
C PHE A 47 2.63 10.02 2.83
N GLN A 48 2.74 9.06 1.91
CA GLN A 48 2.32 7.67 2.15
C GLN A 48 3.04 7.07 3.35
N VAL A 49 4.37 7.19 3.41
CA VAL A 49 5.17 6.67 4.53
C VAL A 49 4.71 7.27 5.87
N SER A 50 4.50 8.60 5.89
CA SER A 50 4.01 9.31 7.07
C SER A 50 2.63 8.82 7.51
N LEU A 51 1.72 8.60 6.55
CA LEU A 51 0.38 8.07 6.82
C LEU A 51 0.44 6.66 7.41
N GLY A 52 1.30 5.79 6.88
CA GLY A 52 1.53 4.46 7.46
C GLY A 52 1.98 4.51 8.92
N GLY A 53 2.90 5.43 9.25
CA GLY A 53 3.33 5.67 10.62
C GLY A 53 2.20 6.13 11.56
N LEU A 54 1.30 7.01 11.09
CA LEU A 54 0.15 7.47 11.88
C LEU A 54 -0.89 6.37 12.11
N LEU A 55 -1.09 5.47 11.15
CA LEU A 55 -2.00 4.33 11.31
C LEU A 55 -1.50 3.34 12.39
N LEU A 56 -0.19 3.15 12.55
CA LEU A 56 0.34 2.38 13.69
C LEU A 56 0.20 3.11 15.02
N LYS A 57 0.38 4.44 15.02
CA LYS A 57 0.12 5.25 16.22
C LYS A 57 -1.35 5.18 16.61
N GLU A 58 -2.26 5.12 15.64
CA GLU A 58 -3.70 4.98 15.85
C GLU A 58 -4.03 3.70 16.62
N VAL A 59 -3.46 2.56 16.21
CA VAL A 59 -3.59 1.26 16.93
C VAL A 59 -3.25 1.42 18.41
N LYS A 60 -2.06 1.96 18.72
CA LYS A 60 -1.60 2.11 20.11
C LYS A 60 -2.46 3.08 20.90
N ARG A 61 -2.91 4.17 20.27
CA ARG A 61 -3.74 5.20 20.92
C ARG A 61 -5.15 4.69 21.22
N ARG A 62 -5.72 3.84 20.35
CA ARG A 62 -7.01 3.18 20.60
C ARG A 62 -6.92 2.21 21.77
N GLN A 63 -5.87 1.38 21.80
CA GLN A 63 -5.59 0.49 22.92
C GLN A 63 -5.45 1.24 24.24
N ALA A 64 -4.61 2.28 24.28
CA ALA A 64 -4.44 3.11 25.48
C ALA A 64 -5.74 3.81 25.92
N LEU A 65 -6.60 4.22 24.97
CA LEU A 65 -7.90 4.81 25.31
C LEU A 65 -8.85 3.78 25.92
N THR A 66 -8.94 2.58 25.31
CA THR A 66 -9.75 1.48 25.85
C THR A 66 -9.27 1.08 27.25
N GLU A 67 -7.96 0.95 27.45
CA GLU A 67 -7.36 0.66 28.76
C GLU A 67 -7.67 1.75 29.79
N ALA A 68 -7.61 3.03 29.40
CA ALA A 68 -7.95 4.14 30.28
C ALA A 68 -9.42 4.11 30.71
N PHE A 69 -10.35 3.82 29.79
CA PHE A 69 -11.77 3.67 30.15
C PHE A 69 -11.99 2.52 31.14
N HIS A 70 -11.35 1.37 30.94
CA HIS A 70 -11.44 0.25 31.88
C HIS A 70 -10.86 0.60 33.26
N ALA A 71 -9.75 1.34 33.29
CA ALA A 71 -9.12 1.79 34.54
C ALA A 71 -10.03 2.74 35.35
N GLU A 72 -10.86 3.53 34.67
CA GLU A 72 -11.90 4.39 35.29
C GLU A 72 -13.16 3.62 35.70
N GLY A 73 -13.18 2.30 35.57
CA GLY A 73 -14.29 1.45 35.99
C GLY A 73 -15.50 1.46 35.03
N LEU A 74 -15.33 1.91 33.79
CA LEU A 74 -16.37 1.80 32.77
C LEU A 74 -16.53 0.34 32.33
N SER A 75 -17.57 -0.30 32.85
CA SER A 75 -17.99 -1.62 32.38
C SER A 75 -18.39 -1.57 30.89
N PRO A 76 -18.05 -2.58 30.09
CA PRO A 76 -18.43 -2.64 28.69
C PRO A 76 -19.94 -2.46 28.48
N VAL A 77 -20.34 -1.42 27.73
CA VAL A 77 -21.74 -1.13 27.44
C VAL A 77 -22.10 -1.67 26.06
N PRO A 78 -23.09 -2.58 25.91
CA PRO A 78 -23.50 -3.04 24.61
C PRO A 78 -24.17 -1.91 23.82
N VAL A 79 -23.65 -1.63 22.62
CA VAL A 79 -24.20 -0.68 21.67
C VAL A 79 -24.87 -1.44 20.54
N SER A 80 -26.19 -1.40 20.48
CA SER A 80 -26.99 -1.97 19.39
C SER A 80 -27.08 -1.02 18.19
N PRO A 81 -27.33 -1.53 16.95
CA PRO A 81 -27.59 -0.68 15.79
C PRO A 81 -28.71 0.34 16.02
N LYS A 82 -29.75 -0.05 16.79
CA LYS A 82 -30.88 0.83 17.12
C LYS A 82 -30.44 2.01 17.98
N GLN A 83 -29.63 1.75 19.01
CA GLN A 83 -29.09 2.81 19.87
C GLN A 83 -28.15 3.73 19.09
N PHE A 84 -27.27 3.17 18.25
CA PHE A 84 -26.37 3.99 17.45
C PHE A 84 -27.12 4.86 16.43
N LYS A 85 -28.15 4.31 15.78
CA LYS A 85 -29.01 5.08 14.87
C LYS A 85 -29.78 6.19 15.60
N ALA A 86 -30.27 5.93 16.81
CA ALA A 86 -30.92 6.95 17.64
C ALA A 86 -29.93 8.08 18.01
N PHE A 87 -28.70 7.72 18.36
CA PHE A 87 -27.62 8.68 18.58
C PHE A 87 -27.34 9.52 17.33
N GLN A 88 -27.18 8.90 16.15
CA GLN A 88 -27.00 9.63 14.88
C GLN A 88 -28.15 10.61 14.61
N SER A 89 -29.40 10.20 14.84
CA SER A 89 -30.56 11.09 14.71
C SER A 89 -30.50 12.26 15.70
N SER A 90 -30.00 12.04 16.93
CA SER A 90 -29.87 13.11 17.93
C SER A 90 -28.83 14.19 17.57
N ILE A 91 -27.81 13.84 16.79
CA ILE A 91 -26.73 14.77 16.39
C ILE A 91 -26.84 15.24 14.92
N ALA A 92 -27.87 14.81 14.20
CA ALA A 92 -28.06 15.13 12.78
C ALA A 92 -28.15 16.64 12.52
N GLY A 93 -28.80 17.38 13.42
CA GLY A 93 -28.91 18.84 13.40
C GLY A 93 -27.77 19.60 14.09
N GLY A 94 -26.75 18.91 14.59
CA GLY A 94 -25.70 19.49 15.42
C GLY A 94 -25.67 18.90 16.83
N TRP A 95 -24.54 19.09 17.52
CA TRP A 95 -24.42 18.73 18.94
C TRP A 95 -25.22 19.68 19.82
N SER A 96 -25.82 19.17 20.90
CA SER A 96 -26.46 20.02 21.92
C SER A 96 -25.43 20.95 22.58
N PRO A 97 -25.85 22.08 23.18
CA PRO A 97 -24.92 22.96 23.91
C PRO A 97 -24.14 22.23 25.01
N GLU A 98 -24.81 21.33 25.74
CA GLU A 98 -24.19 20.52 26.79
C GLU A 98 -23.14 19.54 26.24
N GLN A 99 -23.48 18.82 25.16
CA GLN A 99 -22.55 17.92 24.49
C GLN A 99 -21.31 18.66 23.96
N ARG A 100 -21.51 19.86 23.39
CA ARG A 100 -20.39 20.70 22.96
C ARG A 100 -19.51 21.13 24.11
N ALA A 101 -20.11 21.53 25.24
CA ALA A 101 -19.34 21.90 26.42
C ALA A 101 -18.52 20.71 26.97
N GLN A 102 -19.08 19.49 26.97
CA GLN A 102 -18.37 18.27 27.36
C GLN A 102 -17.24 17.90 26.38
N LEU A 103 -17.46 18.04 25.07
CA LEU A 103 -16.40 17.82 24.09
C LEU A 103 -15.31 18.89 24.19
N ALA A 104 -15.69 20.14 24.39
CA ALA A 104 -14.74 21.24 24.58
C ALA A 104 -13.93 21.09 25.87
N SER A 105 -14.52 20.59 26.96
CA SER A 105 -13.78 20.30 28.20
C SER A 105 -12.76 19.16 28.03
N SER A 106 -12.95 18.30 27.02
CA SER A 106 -11.93 17.33 26.63
C SER A 106 -10.77 17.96 25.84
N GLY A 107 -10.88 19.22 25.40
CA GLY A 107 -9.88 19.95 24.61
C GLY A 107 -10.15 19.96 23.11
N ALA A 108 -11.33 19.52 22.65
CA ALA A 108 -11.72 19.61 21.25
C ALA A 108 -12.16 21.03 20.89
N ASP A 109 -11.64 21.57 19.80
CA ASP A 109 -12.12 22.83 19.22
C ASP A 109 -13.39 22.61 18.37
N ASP A 110 -14.02 23.70 17.93
CA ASP A 110 -15.26 23.63 17.15
C ASP A 110 -15.11 22.84 15.83
N ALA A 111 -13.93 22.91 15.20
CA ALA A 111 -13.64 22.19 13.97
C ALA A 111 -13.54 20.67 14.22
N ALA A 112 -12.86 20.27 15.30
CA ALA A 112 -12.78 18.88 15.72
C ALA A 112 -14.16 18.34 16.13
N ILE A 113 -14.96 19.14 16.84
CA ILE A 113 -16.32 18.78 17.24
C ILE A 113 -17.22 18.54 16.02
N GLU A 114 -17.18 19.42 15.01
CA GLU A 114 -17.96 19.23 13.78
C GLU A 114 -17.45 18.05 12.96
N THR A 115 -16.13 17.86 12.88
CA THR A 115 -15.52 16.70 12.20
C THR A 115 -15.99 15.39 12.84
N ALA A 116 -15.98 15.31 14.18
CA ALA A 116 -16.47 14.15 14.92
C ALA A 116 -17.96 13.86 14.64
N ARG A 117 -18.77 14.91 14.44
CA ARG A 117 -20.18 14.77 14.05
C ARG A 117 -20.34 14.14 12.68
N GLN A 118 -19.63 14.66 11.70
CA GLN A 118 -19.69 14.18 10.31
C GLN A 118 -19.24 12.71 10.22
N LEU A 119 -18.16 12.36 10.94
CA LEU A 119 -17.71 10.98 11.05
C LEU A 119 -18.78 10.09 11.68
N ALA A 120 -19.36 10.51 12.82
CA ALA A 120 -20.42 9.73 13.48
C ALA A 120 -21.64 9.50 12.58
N LEU A 121 -22.01 10.49 11.74
CA LEU A 121 -23.13 10.37 10.79
C LEU A 121 -22.81 9.50 9.57
N ALA A 122 -21.54 9.40 9.16
CA ALA A 122 -21.12 8.61 8.02
C ALA A 122 -20.97 7.10 8.33
N LEU A 123 -20.84 6.72 9.60
CA LEU A 123 -20.65 5.32 10.01
C LEU A 123 -21.91 4.48 9.81
N ASP A 124 -21.74 3.27 9.27
CA ASP A 124 -22.81 2.27 9.17
C ASP A 124 -23.14 1.69 10.56
N PRO A 125 -24.36 1.87 11.10
CA PRO A 125 -24.76 1.36 12.42
C PRO A 125 -24.59 -0.15 12.58
N ARG A 126 -24.61 -0.92 11.48
CA ARG A 126 -24.41 -2.39 11.51
C ARG A 126 -22.94 -2.77 11.70
N LYS A 127 -22.01 -1.85 11.45
CA LYS A 127 -20.56 -2.01 11.59
C LYS A 127 -20.02 -1.47 12.91
N VAL A 128 -20.80 -0.64 13.62
CA VAL A 128 -20.44 -0.05 14.93
C VAL A 128 -21.05 -0.85 16.10
N VAL A 129 -21.42 -2.11 15.87
CA VAL A 129 -22.01 -2.98 16.89
C VAL A 129 -20.91 -3.60 17.75
N GLY A 130 -21.07 -3.56 19.07
CA GLY A 130 -20.10 -4.15 20.00
C GLY A 130 -20.31 -3.66 21.42
N GLN A 131 -19.33 -3.93 22.28
CA GLN A 131 -19.29 -3.35 23.62
C GLN A 131 -18.37 -2.13 23.60
N PHE A 132 -18.85 -0.97 24.01
CA PHE A 132 -17.99 0.20 24.23
C PHE A 132 -17.30 0.05 25.59
N PRO A 133 -15.97 0.29 25.70
CA PRO A 133 -15.05 0.81 24.68
C PRO A 133 -14.35 -0.24 23.80
N ASP A 134 -14.60 -1.53 24.02
CA ASP A 134 -13.89 -2.64 23.36
C ASP A 134 -14.02 -2.65 21.83
N PHE A 135 -15.10 -2.08 21.29
CA PHE A 135 -15.26 -1.96 19.84
C PHE A 135 -14.16 -1.09 19.19
N LEU A 136 -13.48 -0.22 19.95
CA LEU A 136 -12.36 0.59 19.46
C LEU A 136 -11.12 -0.25 19.12
N VAL A 137 -11.04 -1.47 19.64
CA VAL A 137 -9.88 -2.35 19.58
C VAL A 137 -10.23 -3.78 19.15
N THR A 138 -11.31 -3.95 18.37
CA THR A 138 -11.65 -5.29 17.85
C THR A 138 -10.46 -5.88 17.06
N PRO A 139 -10.21 -7.19 17.14
CA PRO A 139 -9.10 -7.83 16.41
C PRO A 139 -9.10 -7.48 14.91
N ASP A 140 -10.29 -7.45 14.30
CA ASP A 140 -10.46 -7.09 12.89
C ASP A 140 -10.06 -5.64 12.61
N SER A 141 -10.50 -4.67 13.42
CA SER A 141 -10.16 -3.25 13.21
C SER A 141 -8.68 -2.98 13.38
N LEU A 142 -8.05 -3.59 14.40
CA LEU A 142 -6.60 -3.48 14.61
C LEU A 142 -5.82 -4.12 13.47
N THR A 143 -6.27 -5.28 12.98
CA THR A 143 -5.66 -5.98 11.84
C THR A 143 -5.77 -5.14 10.57
N GLN A 144 -6.93 -4.51 10.32
CA GLN A 144 -7.12 -3.61 9.18
C GLN A 144 -6.20 -2.39 9.27
N LEU A 145 -6.14 -1.71 10.41
CA LEU A 145 -5.24 -0.55 10.59
C LEU A 145 -3.77 -0.91 10.41
N ARG A 146 -3.33 -2.06 10.93
CA ARG A 146 -1.96 -2.57 10.74
C ARG A 146 -1.70 -2.90 9.27
N THR A 147 -2.65 -3.56 8.60
CA THR A 147 -2.53 -3.91 7.18
C THR A 147 -2.48 -2.65 6.31
N SER A 148 -3.38 -1.68 6.52
CA SER A 148 -3.36 -0.39 5.84
C SER A 148 -2.07 0.37 6.11
N SER A 149 -1.58 0.37 7.36
CA SER A 149 -0.27 0.91 7.69
C SER A 149 0.80 0.29 6.81
N SER A 150 0.89 -1.03 6.74
CA SER A 150 1.90 -1.72 5.94
C SER A 150 1.81 -1.35 4.45
N VAL A 151 0.60 -1.17 3.92
CA VAL A 151 0.38 -0.70 2.54
C VAL A 151 0.92 0.73 2.34
N PHE A 152 0.63 1.65 3.27
CA PHE A 152 1.04 3.05 3.15
C PHE A 152 2.51 3.29 3.48
N LYS A 153 3.07 2.52 4.43
CA LYS A 153 4.47 2.66 4.84
C LYS A 153 5.46 2.30 3.73
N GLY A 154 4.98 1.71 2.63
CA GLY A 154 5.71 1.60 1.39
C GLY A 154 7.05 0.92 1.62
N ILE A 155 7.00 -0.37 1.94
CA ILE A 155 8.21 -1.19 1.93
C ILE A 155 8.76 -1.11 0.51
N ARG A 156 9.88 -0.41 0.38
CA ARG A 156 10.55 -0.24 -0.89
C ARG A 156 11.18 -1.58 -1.26
N ILE A 157 10.87 -2.04 -2.46
CA ILE A 157 11.42 -3.26 -3.02
C ILE A 157 12.18 -2.91 -4.28
N GLU A 158 13.38 -3.44 -4.42
CA GLU A 158 14.11 -3.51 -5.69
C GLU A 158 14.15 -4.96 -6.18
N ILE A 159 13.87 -5.18 -7.47
CA ILE A 159 13.69 -6.53 -8.04
C ILE A 159 14.65 -6.66 -9.21
N GLY A 160 15.61 -7.58 -9.20
CA GLY A 160 16.58 -7.72 -10.30
C GLY A 160 17.61 -6.57 -10.37
N GLY A 161 17.91 -5.95 -9.22
CA GLY A 161 18.87 -4.87 -9.07
C GLY A 161 18.46 -3.56 -9.77
N PRO A 162 19.41 -2.65 -10.07
CA PRO A 162 19.13 -1.28 -10.53
C PRO A 162 18.33 -1.17 -11.83
N THR A 163 18.33 -2.24 -12.65
CA THR A 163 17.66 -2.26 -13.96
C THR A 163 16.22 -2.75 -13.90
N HIS A 164 15.82 -3.27 -12.76
CA HIS A 164 14.51 -3.88 -12.51
C HIS A 164 14.11 -5.01 -13.46
N ARG A 165 15.07 -5.70 -14.09
CA ARG A 165 14.81 -6.65 -15.18
C ARG A 165 14.39 -8.01 -14.64
N VAL A 166 13.32 -8.55 -15.22
CA VAL A 166 12.87 -9.92 -15.01
C VAL A 166 12.73 -10.58 -16.37
N ASN A 167 13.25 -11.79 -16.57
CA ASN A 167 12.97 -12.61 -17.75
C ASN A 167 12.00 -13.74 -17.36
N PRO A 168 10.67 -13.59 -17.57
CA PRO A 168 9.69 -14.62 -17.19
C PRO A 168 9.93 -16.00 -17.81
N ARG A 169 10.57 -16.05 -18.98
CA ARG A 169 10.72 -17.27 -19.79
C ARG A 169 11.98 -18.09 -19.44
N GLU A 170 12.89 -17.52 -18.68
CA GLU A 170 14.15 -18.16 -18.31
C GLU A 170 14.15 -18.57 -16.85
N ARG A 171 14.62 -19.78 -16.55
CA ARG A 171 14.81 -20.27 -15.19
C ARG A 171 16.07 -19.65 -14.60
N HIS A 172 15.91 -18.58 -13.83
CA HIS A 172 17.00 -17.93 -13.13
C HIS A 172 16.58 -17.57 -11.70
N VAL A 173 17.56 -17.27 -10.87
CA VAL A 173 17.34 -16.76 -9.53
C VAL A 173 17.15 -15.24 -9.62
N LEU A 174 15.97 -14.80 -9.23
CA LEU A 174 15.61 -13.40 -9.10
C LEU A 174 15.96 -12.91 -7.70
N LYS A 175 16.83 -11.91 -7.62
CA LYS A 175 17.11 -11.18 -6.39
C LYS A 175 16.03 -10.14 -6.14
N VAL A 176 15.49 -10.12 -4.93
CA VAL A 176 14.49 -9.15 -4.48
C VAL A 176 14.97 -8.54 -3.18
N GLU A 177 15.32 -7.28 -3.23
CA GLU A 177 15.86 -6.53 -2.11
C GLU A 177 14.72 -5.77 -1.44
N VAL A 178 14.53 -6.00 -0.15
CA VAL A 178 13.67 -5.18 0.70
C VAL A 178 14.55 -4.15 1.39
N ILE A 179 14.31 -2.89 1.03
CA ILE A 179 15.17 -1.78 1.45
C ILE A 179 14.69 -1.24 2.80
N SER A 180 15.59 -1.21 3.77
CA SER A 180 15.36 -0.54 5.04
C SER A 180 15.23 0.97 4.83
N THR A 181 14.39 1.58 5.63
CA THR A 181 14.20 3.04 5.67
C THR A 181 14.30 3.50 7.12
N PRO A 182 14.44 4.81 7.39
CA PRO A 182 14.42 5.33 8.75
C PRO A 182 13.17 4.95 9.57
N THR A 183 12.12 4.44 8.91
CA THR A 183 10.87 4.04 9.56
C THR A 183 10.54 2.55 9.42
N PHE A 184 11.34 1.78 8.68
CA PHE A 184 11.15 0.35 8.46
C PHE A 184 12.50 -0.37 8.51
N ASP A 185 12.64 -1.28 9.47
CA ASP A 185 13.81 -2.12 9.62
C ASP A 185 13.53 -3.48 8.98
N ALA A 186 14.13 -3.73 7.81
CA ALA A 186 13.97 -4.96 7.06
C ALA A 186 14.47 -6.19 7.84
N SER A 187 15.35 -6.02 8.83
CA SER A 187 15.81 -7.12 9.69
C SER A 187 14.72 -7.68 10.62
N THR A 188 13.61 -6.97 10.75
CA THR A 188 12.45 -7.44 11.52
C THR A 188 11.52 -8.35 10.73
N ILE A 189 11.83 -8.67 9.47
CA ILE A 189 11.06 -9.62 8.66
C ILE A 189 11.35 -11.05 9.14
N ASP A 190 10.31 -11.89 9.26
CA ASP A 190 10.45 -13.34 9.35
C ASP A 190 10.67 -13.90 7.93
N PRO A 191 11.89 -14.35 7.57
CA PRO A 191 12.21 -14.73 6.19
C PRO A 191 11.37 -15.91 5.69
N LEU A 192 11.01 -16.84 6.58
CA LEU A 192 10.27 -18.06 6.21
C LEU A 192 8.81 -17.76 5.81
N SER A 193 8.30 -16.62 6.24
CA SER A 193 6.95 -16.16 5.93
C SER A 193 6.83 -15.49 4.56
N VAL A 194 7.95 -15.16 3.91
CA VAL A 194 7.96 -14.28 2.73
C VAL A 194 7.50 -15.01 1.48
N ARG A 195 6.65 -14.33 0.70
CA ARG A 195 6.09 -14.81 -0.57
C ARG A 195 6.16 -13.72 -1.62
N PHE A 196 6.51 -14.07 -2.86
CA PHE A 196 6.73 -13.10 -3.94
C PHE A 196 5.99 -13.45 -5.24
N GLY A 197 5.45 -12.42 -5.89
CA GLY A 197 4.76 -12.51 -7.18
C GLY A 197 3.34 -13.09 -7.12
N PRO A 198 2.61 -13.09 -8.25
CA PRO A 198 1.23 -13.58 -8.34
C PRO A 198 1.01 -14.99 -7.79
N ASN A 199 1.98 -15.89 -7.95
CA ASN A 199 1.89 -17.27 -7.50
C ASN A 199 2.38 -17.48 -6.06
N ALA A 200 2.74 -16.41 -5.35
CA ALA A 200 3.27 -16.47 -3.99
C ALA A 200 4.47 -17.44 -3.88
N ALA A 201 5.48 -17.26 -4.74
CA ALA A 201 6.70 -18.05 -4.70
C ALA A 201 7.35 -17.98 -3.32
N SER A 202 7.82 -19.12 -2.82
CA SER A 202 8.58 -19.18 -1.57
C SER A 202 10.05 -18.85 -1.83
N GLU A 203 10.72 -18.34 -0.81
CA GLU A 203 12.15 -18.09 -0.89
C GLU A 203 12.92 -19.38 -1.21
N THR A 204 13.84 -19.31 -2.17
CA THR A 204 14.61 -20.45 -2.65
C THR A 204 15.90 -20.68 -1.86
N PHE A 205 16.46 -19.62 -1.27
CA PHE A 205 17.70 -19.65 -0.49
C PHE A 205 17.50 -18.98 0.87
N ALA A 206 18.52 -18.96 1.72
CA ALA A 206 18.47 -18.16 2.93
C ALA A 206 18.58 -16.67 2.57
N ALA A 207 17.70 -15.85 3.15
CA ALA A 207 17.79 -14.40 3.01
C ALA A 207 19.16 -13.90 3.49
N SER A 208 19.72 -12.93 2.77
CA SER A 208 21.01 -12.33 3.09
C SER A 208 20.85 -10.86 3.47
N PHE A 209 21.58 -10.44 4.50
CA PHE A 209 21.68 -9.04 4.88
C PHE A 209 22.71 -8.35 3.99
N GLU A 210 22.33 -7.27 3.32
CA GLU A 210 23.23 -6.47 2.48
C GLU A 210 23.13 -4.99 2.87
N HIS A 211 24.26 -4.27 2.79
CA HIS A 211 24.29 -2.82 2.98
C HIS A 211 24.20 -2.13 1.62
N THR A 212 23.03 -2.16 1.00
CA THR A 212 22.86 -1.72 -0.39
C THR A 212 22.40 -0.26 -0.48
N ASN A 213 21.80 0.29 0.58
CA ASN A 213 21.38 1.69 0.62
C ASN A 213 22.50 2.68 1.01
N LYS A 214 22.35 3.91 0.52
CA LYS A 214 23.27 5.04 0.81
C LYS A 214 23.13 5.61 2.23
N GLU A 215 22.26 5.03 3.06
CA GLU A 215 21.88 5.55 4.37
C GLU A 215 22.44 4.70 5.53
N GLY A 216 23.17 3.62 5.22
CA GLY A 216 23.86 2.79 6.22
C GLY A 216 22.93 1.84 7.00
N LEU A 217 21.67 1.70 6.59
CA LEU A 217 20.73 0.73 7.17
C LEU A 217 20.88 -0.62 6.46
N VAL A 218 20.66 -1.72 7.19
CA VAL A 218 20.78 -3.08 6.64
C VAL A 218 19.54 -3.39 5.80
N ASP A 219 19.73 -3.72 4.53
CA ASP A 219 18.69 -4.23 3.63
C ASP A 219 18.62 -5.76 3.71
N LEU A 220 17.48 -6.33 3.30
CA LEU A 220 17.28 -7.78 3.28
C LEU A 220 17.03 -8.27 1.86
N VAL A 221 17.89 -9.17 1.39
CA VAL A 221 17.85 -9.70 0.02
C VAL A 221 17.30 -11.11 0.03
N PHE A 222 16.21 -11.29 -0.71
CA PHE A 222 15.54 -12.55 -0.93
C PHE A 222 15.84 -13.09 -2.32
N HIS A 223 15.78 -14.41 -2.45
CA HIS A 223 16.04 -15.09 -3.72
C HIS A 223 14.85 -15.96 -4.12
N PHE A 224 14.31 -15.74 -5.31
CA PHE A 224 13.16 -16.49 -5.84
C PHE A 224 13.47 -17.10 -7.20
N ARG A 225 12.91 -18.26 -7.51
CA ARG A 225 12.93 -18.80 -8.87
C ARG A 225 11.95 -18.03 -9.75
N SER A 226 12.45 -17.39 -10.81
CA SER A 226 11.67 -16.55 -11.73
C SER A 226 10.37 -17.23 -12.21
N ASN A 227 10.46 -18.51 -12.60
CA ASN A 227 9.35 -19.30 -13.11
C ASN A 227 8.30 -19.70 -12.05
N GLU A 228 8.61 -19.56 -10.76
CA GLU A 228 7.67 -19.83 -9.66
C GLU A 228 6.92 -18.56 -9.23
N THR A 229 7.44 -17.38 -9.55
CA THR A 229 6.85 -16.09 -9.15
C THR A 229 5.48 -15.85 -9.78
N GLY A 230 5.24 -16.40 -10.97
CA GLY A 230 4.04 -16.13 -11.77
C GLY A 230 4.05 -14.76 -12.45
N ILE A 231 5.18 -14.03 -12.45
CA ILE A 231 5.34 -12.80 -13.23
C ILE A 231 5.30 -13.16 -14.72
N THR A 232 4.46 -12.48 -15.50
CA THR A 232 4.31 -12.71 -16.94
C THR A 232 4.68 -11.47 -17.75
N CYS A 233 4.90 -11.66 -19.05
CA CYS A 233 5.22 -10.54 -19.95
C CYS A 233 4.14 -9.47 -19.92
N GLY A 234 4.57 -8.21 -19.78
CA GLY A 234 3.68 -7.05 -19.66
C GLY A 234 3.47 -6.58 -18.22
N ASP A 235 3.82 -7.39 -17.21
CA ASP A 235 3.82 -6.96 -15.82
C ASP A 235 4.75 -5.76 -15.61
N ARG A 236 4.26 -4.76 -14.87
CA ARG A 236 4.99 -3.53 -14.54
C ARG A 236 5.35 -3.40 -13.06
N SER A 237 4.81 -4.29 -12.24
CA SER A 237 5.10 -4.33 -10.80
C SER A 237 4.89 -5.73 -10.25
N ALA A 238 5.64 -6.09 -9.22
CA ALA A 238 5.39 -7.29 -8.43
C ALA A 238 5.19 -6.94 -6.96
N VAL A 239 4.56 -7.86 -6.24
CA VAL A 239 4.23 -7.72 -4.82
C VAL A 239 5.04 -8.74 -4.03
N ILE A 240 5.59 -8.31 -2.90
CA ILE A 240 6.09 -9.20 -1.85
C ILE A 240 5.15 -9.11 -0.66
N THR A 241 4.93 -10.23 0.01
CA THR A 241 4.15 -10.30 1.24
C THR A 241 4.90 -11.14 2.26
N GLY A 242 4.60 -10.93 3.54
CA GLY A 242 5.16 -11.76 4.60
C GLY A 242 4.70 -11.30 5.97
N LYS A 243 5.43 -11.72 6.98
CA LYS A 243 5.27 -11.34 8.37
C LYS A 243 6.57 -10.78 8.93
N LEU A 244 6.45 -9.93 9.92
CA LEU A 244 7.54 -9.54 10.79
C LEU A 244 7.69 -10.59 11.91
N VAL A 245 8.82 -10.59 12.61
CA VAL A 245 9.09 -11.51 13.74
C VAL A 245 8.02 -11.39 14.84
N ASN A 246 7.41 -10.20 14.98
CA ASN A 246 6.31 -9.96 15.93
C ASN A 246 4.93 -10.48 15.44
N GLY A 247 4.87 -11.10 14.25
CA GLY A 247 3.66 -11.64 13.63
C GLY A 247 2.87 -10.66 12.75
N ASP A 248 3.23 -9.37 12.71
CA ASP A 248 2.54 -8.38 11.89
C ASP A 248 2.74 -8.65 10.41
N ARG A 249 1.68 -8.56 9.61
CA ARG A 249 1.76 -8.77 8.16
C ARG A 249 2.31 -7.53 7.46
N PHE A 250 3.12 -7.77 6.44
CA PHE A 250 3.59 -6.72 5.55
C PHE A 250 3.29 -7.02 4.09
N VAL A 251 3.19 -5.95 3.31
CA VAL A 251 3.06 -5.98 1.86
C VAL A 251 3.98 -4.89 1.32
N GLY A 252 4.84 -5.26 0.39
CA GLY A 252 5.61 -4.30 -0.39
C GLY A 252 5.28 -4.44 -1.88
N ARG A 253 5.50 -3.37 -2.64
CA ARG A 253 5.35 -3.39 -4.10
C ARG A 253 6.56 -2.73 -4.74
N GLY A 254 7.12 -3.38 -5.75
CA GLY A 254 8.26 -2.89 -6.51
C GLY A 254 7.97 -2.85 -8.01
N PRO A 255 8.64 -1.98 -8.78
CA PRO A 255 8.57 -2.00 -10.23
C PRO A 255 9.25 -3.26 -10.78
N VAL A 256 8.75 -3.77 -11.90
CA VAL A 256 9.45 -4.77 -12.72
C VAL A 256 9.46 -4.33 -14.18
N ARG A 257 10.49 -4.74 -14.90
CA ARG A 257 10.62 -4.61 -16.35
C ARG A 257 10.81 -5.99 -16.94
N THR A 258 9.73 -6.56 -17.47
CA THR A 258 9.83 -7.85 -18.15
C THR A 258 10.60 -7.70 -19.46
N VAL A 259 11.57 -8.59 -19.70
CA VAL A 259 12.41 -8.60 -20.91
C VAL A 259 12.33 -9.94 -21.62
N ASN A 260 12.77 -9.97 -22.88
CA ASN A 260 12.69 -11.15 -23.76
C ASN A 260 11.24 -11.63 -23.94
N CYS A 261 10.34 -10.67 -24.05
CA CYS A 261 8.90 -10.87 -24.15
C CYS A 261 8.38 -10.91 -25.58
N ASN A 262 9.25 -10.97 -26.60
CA ASN A 262 8.82 -11.03 -28.01
C ASN A 262 7.75 -12.12 -28.18
N ASP A 263 6.60 -11.70 -28.70
CA ASP A 263 5.41 -12.52 -28.78
C ASP A 263 5.49 -13.49 -29.95
N ASP A 264 4.88 -14.66 -29.76
CA ASP A 264 4.29 -15.48 -30.81
C ASP A 264 3.15 -14.68 -31.49
N ASP A 265 3.50 -13.59 -32.17
CA ASP A 265 2.60 -12.81 -33.04
C ASP A 265 2.75 -13.29 -34.49
N ASP A 266 2.88 -14.61 -34.69
CA ASP A 266 2.69 -15.26 -35.99
C ASP A 266 1.19 -15.49 -36.22
N GLY A 267 0.47 -14.38 -36.32
CA GLY A 267 -0.77 -14.34 -37.06
C GLY A 267 -0.49 -14.66 -38.53
N ASP A 268 -1.14 -15.70 -39.04
CA ASP A 268 -1.46 -15.90 -40.45
C ASP A 268 -0.36 -15.53 -41.46
N HIS A 269 0.73 -16.29 -41.47
CA HIS A 269 1.43 -16.50 -42.73
C HIS A 269 0.60 -17.47 -43.60
N HIS A 270 -0.32 -16.88 -44.36
CA HIS A 270 -0.85 -17.48 -45.56
C HIS A 270 0.27 -18.16 -46.34
N HIS A 271 0.26 -19.49 -46.36
CA HIS A 271 0.92 -20.27 -47.39
C HIS A 271 0.26 -19.93 -48.73
N GLY A 272 0.73 -18.85 -49.34
CA GLY A 272 0.51 -18.56 -50.75
C GLY A 272 1.25 -19.60 -51.57
N ASP A 273 0.52 -20.63 -51.99
CA ASP A 273 0.89 -21.63 -52.97
C ASP A 273 1.24 -20.92 -54.30
N HIS A 274 2.51 -20.61 -54.53
CA HIS A 274 3.00 -20.22 -55.86
C HIS A 274 3.45 -21.47 -56.61
N ARG A 275 2.46 -22.11 -57.25
CA ARG A 275 2.68 -23.01 -58.38
C ARG A 275 3.30 -22.26 -59.55
N SER A 276 4.24 -22.94 -60.18
CA SER A 276 4.99 -22.62 -61.37
C SER A 276 4.15 -22.16 -62.56
N ALA A 277 4.53 -21.02 -63.16
CA ALA A 277 4.46 -20.68 -64.58
C ALA A 277 5.19 -19.33 -64.73
N GLY A 278 6.06 -19.04 -65.68
CA GLY A 278 6.60 -19.70 -66.84
C GLY A 278 7.65 -18.73 -67.42
N HIS A 279 8.49 -19.23 -68.31
CA HIS A 279 9.52 -18.53 -69.07
C HIS A 279 9.31 -17.03 -69.31
N GLN A 280 10.36 -16.22 -69.12
CA GLN A 280 11.01 -15.55 -70.26
C GLN A 280 12.45 -15.13 -69.94
N ARG A 281 13.30 -15.43 -70.92
CA ARG A 281 14.75 -15.30 -70.99
C ARG A 281 15.03 -14.06 -71.83
N TRP A 282 15.82 -13.13 -71.33
CA TRP A 282 16.45 -12.08 -72.15
C TRP A 282 17.91 -11.94 -71.73
N ASN A 283 18.78 -12.36 -72.64
CA ASN A 283 20.23 -12.15 -72.60
C ASN A 283 20.51 -10.67 -72.84
N LEU A 284 21.45 -10.12 -72.07
CA LEU A 284 22.22 -8.94 -72.43
C LEU A 284 23.57 -9.44 -72.93
N GLU A 285 23.81 -9.32 -74.22
CA GLU A 285 25.16 -9.23 -74.79
C GLU A 285 25.18 -7.97 -75.65
N ASP A 286 26.18 -7.15 -75.38
CA ASP A 286 26.56 -5.94 -76.11
C ASP A 286 27.18 -6.30 -77.47
N GLU A 287 27.09 -5.34 -78.40
CA GLU A 287 27.65 -5.25 -79.79
C GLU A 287 26.83 -5.82 -80.96
#